data_AF-A0A1Y0D7Z0-F1
#
_entry.id   AF-A0A1Y0D7Z0-F1
#
_cell.length_a   1.000
_cell.length_b   1.000
_cell.length_c   1.000
_cell.angle_alpha   90.00
_cell.angle_beta   90.00
_cell.angle_gamma   90.00
#
_symmetry.space_group_name_H-M   'P 1'
#
loop_
_entity.id
_entity.type
_entity.pdbx_description
1 polymer ?
#
loop_
_entity_poly.entity_id
_entity_poly.type
_entity_poly.pdbx_seq_one_letter_code
_entity_poly.pdbx_strand_id
1 'polypeptide(L)'
;MPSRLLDALLLAMPLPQNLEAWRQHLKSQLPYPIQGAQTLFIGDPTLVIVAFQHDKVEVFLPAIQWRHHDIHTAKPRSQGIIEPHNGSLEQLLTLVEETIATRLKSFHECSCCGKRSAPEVLGSLQGEPVCRDCIKGRRVLF
;
A
#
# COMPACT_ATOMS: atom_id res chain seq x y z
N MET A 1 24.21 11.70 16.55
CA MET A 1 23.72 11.19 15.24
C MET A 1 23.60 9.68 15.38
N PRO A 2 22.40 9.07 15.29
CA PRO A 2 22.33 7.62 15.27
C PRO A 2 22.97 7.13 13.97
N SER A 3 23.84 6.15 14.09
CA SER A 3 24.66 5.63 13.01
C SER A 3 23.78 4.79 12.08
N ARG A 4 23.86 5.01 10.76
CA ARG A 4 23.13 4.24 9.74
C ARG A 4 23.31 2.71 9.86
N LEU A 5 24.37 2.28 10.53
CA LEU A 5 24.63 0.88 10.88
C LEU A 5 23.65 0.34 11.92
N LEU A 6 23.29 1.12 12.95
CA LEU A 6 22.27 0.70 13.92
C LEU A 6 20.91 0.56 13.25
N ASP A 7 20.53 1.53 12.41
CA ASP A 7 19.26 1.47 11.66
C ASP A 7 19.23 0.26 10.71
N ALA A 8 20.35 -0.03 10.02
CA ALA A 8 20.46 -1.20 9.15
C ALA A 8 20.44 -2.52 9.94
N LEU A 9 21.03 -2.57 11.13
CA LEU A 9 21.00 -3.74 12.00
C LEU A 9 19.60 -3.98 12.59
N LEU A 10 18.88 -2.91 12.97
CA LEU A 10 17.49 -3.01 13.43
C LEU A 10 16.55 -3.53 12.33
N LEU A 11 16.83 -3.19 11.07
CA LEU A 11 16.13 -3.76 9.90
C LEU A 11 16.54 -5.22 9.61
N ALA A 12 17.67 -5.71 10.11
CA ALA A 12 18.09 -7.10 9.93
C ALA A 12 17.69 -8.03 11.10
N MET A 13 17.25 -7.45 12.22
CA MET A 13 16.84 -8.21 13.40
C MET A 13 15.54 -8.98 13.15
N PRO A 14 15.41 -10.21 13.68
CA PRO A 14 14.14 -10.90 13.66
C PRO A 14 13.09 -10.11 14.45
N LEU A 15 11.85 -10.15 13.97
CA LEU A 15 10.73 -9.54 14.70
C LEU A 15 10.50 -10.28 16.02
N PRO A 16 10.09 -9.59 17.08
CA PRO A 16 9.60 -10.24 18.28
C PRO A 16 8.46 -11.22 17.97
N GLN A 17 8.32 -12.28 18.76
CA GLN A 17 7.40 -13.38 18.48
C GLN A 17 5.94 -12.94 18.29
N ASN A 18 5.49 -11.95 19.06
CA ASN A 18 4.13 -11.40 18.94
C ASN A 18 3.91 -10.68 17.60
N LEU A 19 4.85 -9.82 17.19
CA LEU A 19 4.80 -9.13 15.90
C LEU A 19 4.94 -10.10 14.73
N GLU A 20 5.77 -11.14 14.89
CA GLU A 20 5.86 -12.22 13.92
C GLU A 20 4.53 -12.98 13.79
N ALA A 21 3.86 -13.28 14.91
CA ALA A 21 2.55 -13.91 14.89
C ALA A 21 1.50 -13.03 14.19
N TRP A 22 1.49 -11.72 14.45
CA TRP A 22 0.61 -10.78 13.76
C TRP A 22 0.88 -10.74 12.26
N ARG A 23 2.16 -10.73 11.87
CA ARG A 23 2.59 -10.76 10.46
C ARG A 23 2.11 -12.03 9.75
N GLN A 24 2.28 -13.20 10.36
CA GLN A 24 1.80 -14.47 9.81
C GLN A 24 0.27 -14.50 9.73
N HIS A 25 -0.41 -13.94 10.73
CA HIS A 25 -1.86 -13.83 10.71
C HIS A 25 -2.34 -13.02 9.50
N LEU A 26 -1.79 -11.82 9.26
CA LEU A 26 -2.10 -11.01 8.07
C LEU A 26 -1.87 -11.78 6.77
N LYS A 27 -0.74 -12.52 6.67
CA LYS A 27 -0.40 -13.32 5.49
C LYS A 27 -1.40 -14.44 5.19
N SER A 28 -2.02 -15.00 6.23
CA SER A 28 -2.90 -16.17 6.11
C SER A 28 -4.39 -15.82 5.96
N GLN A 29 -4.84 -14.71 6.54
CA GLN A 29 -6.28 -14.42 6.68
C GLN A 29 -6.82 -13.42 5.65
N LEU A 30 -5.96 -12.58 5.07
CA LEU A 30 -6.44 -11.55 4.14
C LEU A 30 -6.73 -12.15 2.75
N PRO A 31 -7.84 -11.77 2.10
CA PRO A 31 -8.22 -12.28 0.77
C PRO A 31 -7.43 -11.63 -0.38
N TYR A 32 -6.35 -10.92 -0.07
CA TYR A 32 -5.54 -10.17 -1.01
C TYR A 32 -4.17 -10.80 -1.17
N PRO A 33 -3.52 -10.70 -2.35
CA PRO A 33 -2.13 -11.11 -2.49
C PRO A 33 -1.24 -10.26 -1.57
N ILE A 34 -0.26 -10.89 -0.93
CA ILE A 34 0.65 -10.23 0.00
C ILE A 34 2.09 -10.48 -0.46
N GLN A 35 2.85 -9.40 -0.59
CA GLN A 35 4.27 -9.44 -0.95
C GLN A 35 5.12 -8.82 0.16
N GLY A 36 6.39 -9.22 0.22
CA GLY A 36 7.36 -8.65 1.15
C GLY A 36 7.58 -9.44 2.46
N ALA A 37 8.60 -9.02 3.20
CA ALA A 37 9.07 -9.68 4.41
C ALA A 37 8.71 -8.87 5.66
N GLN A 38 9.47 -7.83 6.01
CA GLN A 38 9.16 -6.95 7.14
C GLN A 38 8.13 -5.89 6.78
N THR A 39 8.20 -5.36 5.57
CA THR A 39 7.15 -4.51 5.01
C THR A 39 6.27 -5.37 4.11
N LEU A 40 5.01 -5.47 4.47
CA LEU A 40 4.00 -6.16 3.69
C LEU A 40 3.31 -5.18 2.75
N PHE A 41 3.24 -5.54 1.48
CA PHE A 41 2.44 -4.87 0.45
C PHE A 41 1.24 -5.75 0.17
N ILE A 42 0.04 -5.26 0.51
CA ILE A 42 -1.19 -6.05 0.48
C ILE A 42 -2.07 -5.53 -0.67
N GLY A 43 -2.46 -6.44 -1.58
CA GLY A 43 -3.26 -6.14 -2.77
C GLY A 43 -2.43 -5.94 -4.04
N ASP A 44 -3.08 -6.15 -5.19
CA ASP A 44 -2.54 -5.84 -6.52
C ASP A 44 -3.62 -5.14 -7.37
N PRO A 45 -3.57 -3.82 -7.56
CA PRO A 45 -2.53 -2.89 -7.08
C PRO A 45 -2.53 -2.74 -5.55
N THR A 46 -1.41 -2.28 -4.96
CA THR A 46 -1.26 -2.19 -3.50
C THR A 46 -2.35 -1.33 -2.86
N LEU A 47 -3.07 -1.93 -1.91
CA LEU A 47 -4.17 -1.33 -1.17
C LEU A 47 -3.72 -0.74 0.17
N VAL A 48 -2.77 -1.40 0.83
CA VAL A 48 -2.23 -1.00 2.13
C VAL A 48 -0.80 -1.52 2.27
N ILE A 49 0.03 -0.76 2.98
CA ILE A 49 1.40 -1.14 3.32
C ILE A 49 1.47 -1.27 4.84
N VAL A 50 2.01 -2.38 5.34
CA VAL A 50 2.19 -2.62 6.77
C VAL A 50 3.68 -2.83 7.03
N ALA A 51 4.32 -1.89 7.71
CA ALA A 51 5.73 -1.97 8.05
C ALA A 51 5.89 -2.48 9.50
N PHE A 52 6.47 -3.66 9.65
CA PHE A 52 6.85 -4.19 10.94
C PHE A 52 8.26 -3.71 11.29
N GLN A 53 8.37 -3.07 12.44
CA GLN A 53 9.64 -2.73 13.10
C GLN A 53 9.73 -3.54 14.40
N HIS A 54 10.87 -3.48 15.09
CA HIS A 54 11.09 -4.28 16.28
C HIS A 54 10.14 -3.92 17.43
N ASP A 55 9.73 -2.65 17.53
CA ASP A 55 8.97 -2.07 18.64
C ASP A 55 7.59 -1.55 18.23
N LYS A 56 7.23 -1.65 16.94
CA LYS A 56 5.95 -1.13 16.42
C LYS A 56 5.59 -1.71 15.07
N VAL A 57 4.31 -1.56 14.73
CA VAL A 57 3.77 -1.79 13.41
C VAL A 57 3.17 -0.48 12.91
N GLU A 58 3.56 -0.04 11.73
CA GLU A 58 3.00 1.16 11.12
C GLU A 58 2.22 0.80 9.84
N VAL A 59 1.00 1.31 9.74
CA VAL A 59 0.11 1.10 8.59
C VAL A 59 0.12 2.35 7.74
N PHE A 60 0.33 2.19 6.43
CA PHE A 60 0.36 3.28 5.48
C PHE A 60 -0.67 3.08 4.38
N LEU A 61 -1.31 4.18 4.01
CA LEU A 61 -2.10 4.32 2.81
C LEU A 61 -1.14 4.54 1.62
N PRO A 62 -1.15 3.66 0.60
CA PRO A 62 -0.41 3.87 -0.63
C PRO A 62 -0.93 5.14 -1.28
N ALA A 63 -0.03 6.09 -1.50
CA ALA A 63 -0.36 7.34 -2.16
C ALA A 63 0.77 7.72 -3.10
N ILE A 64 0.36 8.37 -4.18
CA ILE A 64 1.23 8.74 -5.27
C ILE A 64 1.16 10.25 -5.42
N GLN A 65 2.32 10.88 -5.45
CA GLN A 65 2.44 12.29 -5.69
C GLN A 65 2.87 12.51 -7.14
N TRP A 66 1.95 13.06 -7.94
CA TRP A 66 2.23 13.48 -9.31
C TRP A 66 3.11 14.73 -9.29
N ARG A 67 4.28 14.63 -9.91
CA ARG A 67 5.16 15.78 -10.15
C ARG A 67 4.96 16.34 -11.56
N HIS A 68 4.67 15.46 -12.51
CA HIS A 68 4.34 15.76 -13.89
C HIS A 68 3.40 14.68 -14.45
N HIS A 69 2.80 14.87 -15.63
CA HIS A 69 1.86 13.91 -16.25
C HIS A 69 2.36 12.46 -16.31
N ASP A 70 3.66 12.23 -16.41
CA ASP A 70 4.26 10.88 -16.48
C ASP A 70 5.18 10.55 -15.30
N ILE A 71 5.50 11.53 -14.45
CA ILE A 71 6.45 11.37 -13.35
C ILE A 71 5.68 11.41 -12.04
N HIS A 72 5.69 10.26 -11.36
CA HIS A 72 5.07 10.11 -10.07
C HIS A 72 6.06 9.55 -9.05
N THR A 73 5.95 10.01 -7.81
CA THR A 73 6.74 9.50 -6.68
C THR A 73 5.82 8.84 -5.68
N ALA A 74 6.19 7.63 -5.22
CA ALA A 74 5.52 7.00 -4.10
C ALA A 74 5.72 7.86 -2.84
N LYS A 75 4.61 8.25 -2.21
CA LYS A 75 4.61 8.97 -0.95
C LYS A 75 3.52 8.38 -0.05
N PRO A 76 3.75 7.17 0.50
CA PRO A 76 2.82 6.55 1.43
C PRO A 76 2.51 7.49 2.60
N ARG A 77 1.26 7.50 3.03
CA ARG A 77 0.80 8.33 4.17
C ARG A 77 0.55 7.42 5.36
N SER A 78 1.16 7.74 6.50
CA SER A 78 0.88 7.01 7.74
C SER A 78 -0.60 7.13 8.09
N GLN A 79 -1.23 6.01 8.46
CA GLN A 79 -2.62 5.93 8.93
C GLN A 79 -2.67 5.64 10.43
N GLY A 80 -1.62 5.04 10.99
CA GLY A 80 -1.51 4.80 12.41
C GLY A 80 -0.32 3.90 12.73
N ILE A 81 0.06 3.94 14.01
CA ILE A 81 1.13 3.13 14.60
C ILE A 81 0.51 2.32 15.73
N ILE A 82 0.88 1.04 15.80
CA ILE A 82 0.46 0.11 16.84
C ILE A 82 1.72 -0.43 17.50
N GLU A 83 1.83 -0.19 18.79
CA GLU A 83 2.94 -0.69 19.58
C GLU A 83 2.53 -2.02 20.24
N PRO A 84 3.34 -3.08 20.15
CA PRO A 84 3.01 -4.41 20.61
C PRO A 84 2.71 -4.53 22.11
N HIS A 85 3.15 -3.54 22.90
CA HIS A 85 2.99 -3.55 24.35
C HIS A 85 1.64 -2.97 24.81
N ASN A 86 1.03 -2.11 24.00
CA ASN A 86 -0.24 -1.44 24.30
C ASN A 86 -1.35 -1.74 23.29
N GLY A 87 -1.00 -2.30 22.14
CA GLY A 87 -1.91 -2.59 21.05
C GLY A 87 -2.25 -4.07 20.91
N SER A 88 -3.26 -4.34 20.08
CA SER A 88 -3.70 -5.71 19.79
C SER A 88 -3.72 -6.03 18.30
N LEU A 89 -3.80 -7.33 17.97
CA LEU A 89 -3.95 -7.79 16.60
C LEU A 89 -5.26 -7.28 15.98
N GLU A 90 -6.34 -7.24 16.75
CA GLU A 90 -7.64 -6.76 16.29
C GLU A 90 -7.56 -5.28 15.89
N GLN A 91 -6.85 -4.45 16.66
CA GLN A 91 -6.62 -3.05 16.29
C GLN A 91 -5.84 -2.92 14.98
N LEU A 92 -4.85 -3.79 14.76
CA LEU A 92 -4.10 -3.83 13.50
C LEU A 92 -4.97 -4.23 12.33
N LEU A 93 -5.82 -5.25 12.50
CA LEU A 93 -6.75 -5.70 11.47
C LEU A 93 -7.74 -4.60 11.11
N THR A 94 -8.36 -3.95 12.10
CA THR A 94 -9.28 -2.83 11.88
C THR A 94 -8.60 -1.70 11.10
N LEU A 95 -7.39 -1.28 11.52
CA LEU A 95 -6.66 -0.21 10.84
C LEU A 95 -6.30 -0.58 9.39
N VAL A 96 -5.93 -1.84 9.15
CA VAL A 96 -5.65 -2.37 7.80
C VAL A 96 -6.91 -2.35 6.94
N GLU A 97 -8.05 -2.81 7.45
CA GLU A 97 -9.33 -2.83 6.74
C GLU A 97 -9.84 -1.42 6.42
N GLU A 98 -9.77 -0.51 7.39
CA GLU A 98 -10.14 0.90 7.19
C GLU A 98 -9.24 1.58 6.15
N THR A 99 -7.95 1.27 6.15
CA THR A 99 -6.99 1.79 5.16
C THR A 99 -7.30 1.25 3.77
N ILE A 100 -7.61 -0.05 3.65
CA ILE A 100 -8.04 -0.68 2.38
C ILE A 100 -9.31 -0.02 1.87
N ALA A 101 -10.33 0.13 2.72
CA ALA A 101 -11.60 0.76 2.35
C ALA A 101 -11.37 2.20 1.87
N THR A 102 -10.49 2.95 2.55
CA THR A 102 -10.09 4.29 2.15
C THR A 102 -9.37 4.29 0.80
N ARG A 103 -8.45 3.35 0.57
CA ARG A 103 -7.73 3.24 -0.70
C ARG A 103 -8.68 2.93 -1.86
N LEU A 104 -9.63 2.01 -1.68
CA LEU A 104 -10.60 1.64 -2.70
C LEU A 104 -11.53 2.80 -3.10
N LYS A 105 -11.79 3.78 -2.23
CA LYS A 105 -12.55 4.99 -2.59
C LYS A 105 -11.84 5.86 -3.62
N SER A 106 -10.51 5.77 -3.71
CA SER A 106 -9.73 6.49 -4.71
C SER A 106 -9.75 5.84 -6.11
N PHE A 107 -10.32 4.65 -6.25
CA PHE A 107 -10.33 3.95 -7.53
C PHE A 107 -11.44 4.50 -8.41
N HIS A 108 -11.11 4.75 -9.68
CA HIS A 108 -12.05 5.27 -10.67
C HIS A 108 -12.38 4.20 -11.70
N GLU A 109 -13.58 4.28 -12.26
CA GLU A 109 -14.02 3.43 -13.36
C GLU A 109 -13.41 3.92 -14.67
N CYS A 110 -12.98 2.99 -15.51
CA CYS A 110 -12.55 3.30 -16.86
C CYS A 110 -13.76 3.63 -17.74
N SER A 111 -13.82 4.82 -18.33
CA SER A 111 -14.95 5.28 -19.15
C SER A 111 -15.19 4.42 -20.42
N CYS A 112 -14.23 3.56 -20.82
CA CYS A 112 -14.40 2.63 -21.94
C CYS A 112 -14.94 1.24 -21.57
N CYS A 113 -14.63 0.70 -20.39
CA CYS A 113 -14.91 -0.71 -20.07
C CYS A 113 -15.53 -0.91 -18.67
N GLY A 114 -15.76 0.17 -17.91
CA GLY A 114 -16.35 0.13 -16.58
C GLY A 114 -15.45 -0.46 -15.49
N LYS A 115 -14.25 -0.96 -15.82
CA LYS A 115 -13.34 -1.56 -14.83
C LYS A 115 -12.85 -0.51 -13.83
N ARG A 116 -13.08 -0.73 -12.54
CA ARG A 116 -12.44 0.07 -11.46
C ARG A 116 -10.96 -0.23 -11.39
N SER A 117 -10.16 0.83 -11.47
CA SER A 117 -8.71 0.73 -11.46
C SER A 117 -8.11 1.80 -10.55
N ALA A 118 -6.92 1.52 -10.01
CA ALA A 118 -6.20 2.51 -9.20
C ALA A 118 -5.77 3.72 -10.05
N PRO A 119 -5.71 4.93 -9.48
CA PRO A 119 -5.35 6.15 -10.21
C PRO A 119 -4.05 6.05 -11.04
N GLU A 120 -3.04 5.35 -10.54
CA GLU A 120 -1.74 5.21 -11.19
C GLU A 120 -1.69 4.30 -12.42
N VAL A 121 -2.72 3.46 -12.58
CA VAL A 121 -2.90 2.62 -13.76
C VAL A 121 -3.94 3.18 -14.72
N LEU A 122 -4.50 4.35 -14.41
CA LEU A 122 -5.36 5.11 -15.30
C LEU A 122 -4.53 6.15 -16.06
N GLY A 123 -4.85 6.33 -17.33
CA GLY A 123 -4.49 7.51 -18.10
C GLY A 123 -5.72 8.39 -18.32
N SER A 124 -5.56 9.41 -19.17
CA SER A 124 -6.66 10.27 -19.59
C SER A 124 -6.84 10.20 -21.10
N LEU A 125 -8.08 10.09 -21.56
CA LEU A 125 -8.46 10.23 -22.95
C LEU A 125 -9.60 11.26 -23.02
N GLN A 126 -9.36 12.40 -23.67
CA GLN A 126 -10.33 13.51 -23.74
C GLN A 126 -10.81 14.01 -22.36
N GLY A 127 -9.95 13.95 -21.34
CA GLY A 127 -10.28 14.35 -19.97
C GLY A 127 -10.91 13.24 -19.12
N GLU A 128 -11.28 12.11 -19.73
CA GLU A 128 -11.92 10.98 -19.05
C GLU A 128 -10.90 9.94 -18.56
N PRO A 129 -11.11 9.31 -17.39
CA PRO A 129 -10.22 8.26 -16.89
C PRO A 129 -10.36 6.97 -17.73
N VAL A 130 -9.25 6.48 -18.27
CA VAL A 130 -9.22 5.27 -19.09
C VAL A 130 -8.09 4.34 -18.64
N CYS A 131 -8.34 3.05 -18.52
CA CYS A 131 -7.31 2.08 -18.13
C CYS A 131 -6.25 1.91 -19.23
N ARG A 132 -5.04 1.52 -18.82
CA ARG A 132 -3.92 1.29 -19.75
C ARG A 132 -4.26 0.33 -20.89
N ASP A 133 -5.08 -0.69 -20.65
CA ASP A 133 -5.45 -1.66 -21.69
C ASP A 133 -6.35 -1.05 -22.77
N CYS A 134 -7.25 -0.13 -22.40
CA CYS A 134 -8.09 0.59 -23.38
C CYS A 134 -7.35 1.72 -24.09
N ILE A 135 -6.25 2.22 -23.52
CA ILE A 135 -5.36 3.20 -24.16
C ILE A 135 -4.39 2.51 -25.13
N LYS A 136 -3.89 1.31 -24.80
CA LYS A 136 -2.98 0.55 -25.64
C LYS A 136 -3.58 0.33 -27.04
N GLY A 137 -2.89 0.82 -28.07
CA GLY A 137 -3.29 0.69 -29.47
C GLY A 137 -4.11 1.84 -30.04
N ARG A 138 -4.56 2.80 -29.23
CA ARG A 138 -5.18 4.04 -29.72
C ARG A 138 -4.08 5.10 -29.90
N ARG A 139 -3.80 5.50 -31.14
CA ARG A 139 -2.90 6.63 -31.43
C ARG A 139 -3.53 7.89 -30.83
N VAL A 140 -3.00 8.36 -29.70
CA VAL A 140 -3.30 9.69 -29.17
C VAL A 140 -2.54 10.66 -30.07
N LEU A 141 -3.24 11.29 -31.01
CA LEU A 141 -2.70 12.42 -31.76
C LEU A 141 -2.73 13.61 -30.78
N PHE A 142 -1.54 14.11 -30.45
CA PHE A 142 -1.35 15.35 -29.70
C PHE A 142 -1.85 16.55 -30.50
#